data_AF-A0A351ELQ0-F1
#
_entry.id   AF-A0A351ELQ0-F1
#
_cell.length_a   1.000
_cell.length_b   1.000
_cell.length_c   1.000
_cell.angle_alpha   90.00
_cell.angle_beta   90.00
_cell.angle_gamma   90.00
#
_symmetry.space_group_name_H-M   'P 1'
#
loop_
_entity.id
_entity.type
_entity.pdbx_description
1 polymer ?
#
loop_
_entity_poly.entity_id
_entity_poly.type
_entity_poly.pdbx_seq_one_letter_code
_entity_poly.pdbx_strand_id
1 'polypeptide(L)' 'MAYVSAQAADARVNVELDTGDMTLNIGPQHPATHGTLRIACQLDGEQVVVAEPIMGYMHRGYEKLCEVR' A
#
# COMPACT_ATOMS: atom_id res chain seq x y z
N MET A 1 24.34 -22.06 -13.90
CA MET A 1 23.41 -22.12 -15.06
C MET A 1 21.98 -21.64 -14.73
N ALA A 2 21.73 -20.91 -13.63
CA ALA A 2 20.40 -20.36 -13.28
C ALA A 2 20.37 -18.82 -13.13
N TYR A 3 21.52 -18.15 -13.23
CA TYR A 3 21.64 -16.70 -12.99
C TYR A 3 21.26 -15.87 -14.23
N VAL A 4 21.46 -16.42 -15.44
CA VAL A 4 21.25 -15.70 -16.71
C VAL A 4 19.76 -15.58 -17.08
N SER A 5 18.89 -16.49 -16.61
CA SER A 5 17.45 -16.43 -16.89
C SER A 5 16.70 -15.39 -16.05
N ALA A 6 17.22 -15.04 -14.87
CA ALA A 6 16.65 -13.98 -14.04
C ALA A 6 16.92 -12.59 -14.64
N GLN A 7 18.13 -12.35 -15.15
CA GLN A 7 18.50 -11.09 -15.79
C GLN A 7 17.78 -10.83 -17.12
N ALA A 8 17.34 -11.86 -17.84
CA ALA A 8 16.63 -11.70 -19.11
C ALA A 8 15.16 -11.30 -18.95
N ALA A 9 14.53 -11.57 -17.80
CA ALA A 9 13.16 -11.13 -17.51
C ALA A 9 13.06 -9.64 -17.17
N ASP A 10 14.16 -9.05 -16.70
CA ASP A 10 14.30 -7.64 -16.30
C ASP A 10 14.53 -6.69 -17.49
N ALA A 11 14.80 -7.23 -18.69
CA ALA A 11 15.12 -6.46 -19.88
C ALA A 11 13.88 -6.03 -20.70
N ARG A 12 12.71 -5.90 -20.06
CA ARG A 12 11.60 -5.16 -20.68
C ARG A 12 12.01 -3.71 -20.63
N VAL A 13 12.18 -3.10 -21.80
CA VAL A 13 12.49 -1.68 -21.96
C VAL A 13 11.42 -0.87 -21.24
N ASN A 14 11.66 -0.54 -19.97
CA ASN A 14 10.97 0.55 -19.30
C ASN A 14 11.40 1.80 -20.05
N VAL A 15 10.56 2.25 -20.99
CA VAL A 15 10.53 3.66 -21.33
C VAL A 15 10.17 4.34 -20.01
N GLU A 16 11.17 4.82 -19.28
CA GLU A 16 10.99 5.64 -18.06
C GLU A 16 10.23 6.89 -18.48
N LEU A 17 8.90 6.76 -18.53
CA LEU A 17 8.02 7.89 -18.35
C LEU A 17 8.29 8.31 -16.90
N ASP A 18 8.87 9.49 -16.71
CA ASP A 18 9.00 10.15 -15.40
C ASP A 18 7.59 10.33 -14.85
N THR A 19 7.11 9.28 -14.19
CA THR A 19 5.76 9.21 -13.65
C THR A 19 5.90 9.75 -12.25
N GLY A 20 6.03 11.08 -12.15
CA GLY A 20 6.32 11.76 -10.88
C GLY A 20 5.50 11.19 -9.73
N ASP A 21 6.14 11.02 -8.57
CA ASP A 21 5.64 10.36 -7.36
C ASP A 21 4.11 10.28 -7.27
N MET A 22 3.54 9.16 -7.72
CA MET A 22 2.09 8.99 -7.75
C MET A 22 1.60 8.61 -6.36
N THR A 23 0.82 9.51 -5.75
CA THR A 23 0.16 9.22 -4.47
C THR A 23 -1.26 8.69 -4.71
N LEU A 24 -1.50 7.42 -4.40
CA LEU A 24 -2.82 6.78 -4.44
C LEU A 24 -3.39 6.66 -3.03
N ASN A 25 -4.55 7.26 -2.80
CA ASN A 25 -5.26 7.16 -1.52
C ASN A 25 -6.42 6.16 -1.62
N ILE A 26 -6.25 5.01 -0.99
CA ILE A 26 -7.30 3.99 -0.83
C ILE A 26 -8.10 4.36 0.42
N GLY A 27 -9.33 4.83 0.22
CA GLY A 27 -10.19 5.31 1.31
C GLY A 27 -10.66 4.21 2.26
N PRO A 28 -11.17 4.58 3.45
CA PRO A 28 -11.50 3.65 4.53
C PRO A 28 -12.67 2.69 4.24
N GLN A 29 -13.50 2.95 3.24
CA GLN A 29 -14.61 2.09 2.81
C GLN A 29 -14.39 1.52 1.41
N HIS A 30 -13.16 1.55 0.93
CA HIS A 30 -12.85 1.04 -0.39
C HIS A 30 -13.20 -0.46 -0.45
N PRO A 31 -13.94 -0.93 -1.48
CA PRO A 31 -14.42 -2.31 -1.52
C PRO A 31 -13.30 -3.36 -1.58
N ALA A 32 -12.07 -2.94 -1.93
CA ALA A 32 -10.90 -3.81 -1.92
C ALA A 32 -10.22 -3.96 -0.54
N THR A 33 -10.69 -3.26 0.51
CA THR A 33 -10.16 -3.40 1.87
C THR A 33 -11.15 -4.17 2.75
N HIS A 34 -10.70 -5.24 3.42
CA HIS A 34 -11.52 -5.94 4.42
C HIS A 34 -11.55 -5.13 5.73
N GLY A 35 -12.72 -4.65 6.12
CA GLY A 35 -12.89 -3.75 7.26
C GLY A 35 -12.70 -2.28 6.90
N THR A 36 -12.47 -1.43 7.91
CA THR A 36 -12.32 0.02 7.72
C THR A 36 -10.86 0.43 7.89
N LEU A 37 -10.15 0.58 6.76
CA LEU A 37 -8.73 0.89 6.71
C LEU A 37 -8.46 1.84 5.54
N ARG A 38 -7.79 2.97 5.82
CA ARG A 38 -7.29 3.85 4.77
C ARG A 38 -5.82 3.51 4.51
N ILE A 39 -5.40 3.49 3.25
CA ILE A 39 -4.01 3.26 2.86
C ILE A 39 -3.58 4.38 1.91
N ALA A 40 -2.54 5.11 2.28
CA ALA A 40 -1.87 6.05 1.39
C ALA A 40 -0.66 5.35 0.76
N CYS A 41 -0.73 5.09 -0.55
CA CYS A 41 0.32 4.41 -1.30
C CYS A 41 1.08 5.41 -2.18
N GLN A 42 2.40 5.30 -2.21
CA GLN A 42 3.26 5.91 -3.22
C GLN A 42 3.61 4.84 -4.25
N LEU A 43 3.34 5.14 -5.51
CA LEU A 43 3.49 4.22 -6.64
C LEU A 43 4.55 4.75 -7.60
N ASP A 44 5.35 3.83 -8.10
CA ASP A 44 6.17 4.00 -9.30
C ASP A 44 5.57 3.10 -10.39
N GLY A 45 4.75 3.71 -11.26
CA GLY A 45 3.93 2.96 -12.22
C GLY A 45 2.99 1.97 -11.53
N GLU A 46 3.18 0.68 -11.79
CA GLU A 46 2.41 -0.43 -11.22
C GLU A 46 3.03 -1.00 -9.93
N GLN A 47 4.21 -0.51 -9.54
CA GLN A 47 4.94 -0.98 -8.36
C GLN A 47 4.64 -0.10 -7.14
N VAL A 48 4.40 -0.74 -5.99
CA VAL A 48 4.23 -0.03 -4.72
C VAL A 48 5.61 0.25 -4.12
N VAL A 49 5.92 1.53 -3.92
CA VAL A 49 7.17 1.97 -3.27
C VAL A 49 6.97 2.04 -1.75
N VAL A 50 5.88 2.69 -1.32
CA VAL A 50 5.49 2.82 0.08
C VAL A 50 3.98 2.64 0.21
N ALA A 51 3.52 2.00 1.28
CA ALA A 51 2.12 1.95 1.66
C ALA A 51 1.98 2.27 3.15
N GLU A 52 1.38 3.40 3.47
CA GLU A 52 1.13 3.84 4.83
C GLU A 52 -0.31 3.50 5.25
N PRO A 53 -0.50 2.55 6.20
CA PRO A 53 -1.82 2.23 6.73
C PRO A 53 -2.23 3.24 7.79
N ILE A 54 -3.35 3.92 7.56
CA ILE A 54 -3.97 4.85 8.49
C ILE A 54 -5.07 4.11 9.25
N MET A 55 -4.80 3.81 10.51
CA MET A 55 -5.64 3.02 11.40
C MET A 55 -6.44 3.89 12.40
N GLY A 56 -7.31 3.27 13.19
CA GLY A 56 -8.02 3.93 14.29
C GLY A 56 -9.49 4.26 14.03
N TYR A 57 -9.99 4.06 12.80
CA TYR A 57 -11.41 4.27 12.46
C TYR A 57 -12.38 3.43 13.29
N MET A 58 -11.92 2.27 13.78
CA MET A 58 -12.69 1.37 14.64
C MET A 58 -12.16 1.33 16.08
N HIS A 59 -11.34 2.28 16.51
CA HIS A 59 -10.89 2.34 17.89
C HIS A 59 -12.08 2.68 18.81
N ARG A 60 -12.42 1.75 19.72
CA ARG A 60 -13.56 1.88 20.63
C ARG A 60 -13.18 2.25 22.07
N GLY A 61 -11.90 2.49 22.34
CA GLY A 61 -11.42 2.82 23.69
C GLY A 61 -11.64 1.70 24.70
N TYR A 62 -11.53 0.43 24.28
CA TYR A 62 -11.85 -0.72 25.12
C TYR A 62 -10.98 -0.77 26.39
N GLU A 63 -9.71 -0.39 26.25
CA GLU A 63 -8.77 -0.26 27.37
C GLU A 63 -9.33 0.65 28.47
N LYS A 64 -9.87 1.82 28.09
CA LYS A 64 -10.49 2.76 29.03
C LYS A 64 -11.80 2.23 29.62
N LEU A 65 -12.60 1.56 28.81
CA LEU A 65 -13.86 0.96 29.27
C LEU A 65 -13.62 -0.12 30.33
N CYS A 66 -12.52 -0.88 30.22
CA CYS A 66 -12.13 -1.89 31.19
C CYS A 66 -11.61 -1.33 32.53
N GLU A 67 -11.29 -0.03 32.63
CA GLU A 67 -10.90 0.56 33.92
C GLU A 67 -12.09 0.73 34.87
N VAL A 68 -13.30 0.89 34.31
CA VAL A 68 -14.52 1.24 35.06
C VAL A 68 -15.57 0.12 35.03
N ARG A 69 -15.25 -1.03 34.43
CA ARG A 69 -16.18 -2.13 34.20
C ARG A 69 -15.66 -3.44 34.77
#